data_AF-A0A9X1AE14-F1
#
_entry.id   AF-A0A9X1AE14-F1
#
_cell.length_a   1.000
_cell.length_b   1.000
_cell.length_c   1.000
_cell.angle_alpha   90.00
_cell.angle_beta   90.00
_cell.angle_gamma   90.00
#
_symmetry.space_group_name_H-M   'P 1'
#
loop_
_entity.id
_entity.type
_entity.pdbx_description
1 polymer ?
#
loop_
_entity_poly.entity_id
_entity_poly.type
_entity_poly.pdbx_seq_one_letter_code
_entity_poly.pdbx_strand_id
1 'polypeptide(L)'
;MGLNWNRPAVAPVMPEPEQVFLAWLIAQPEDGNLREAASRQASRLAEYAGVHPGPRQLRQLFLDLAAELGGGTAAGRAMPS
;
A
#
# COMPACT_ATOMS: atom_id res chain seq x y z
N MET A 1 -15.52 -27.98 38.89
CA MET A 1 -15.02 -26.60 38.64
C MET A 1 -15.07 -26.37 37.14
N GLY A 2 -16.07 -25.62 36.66
CA GLY A 2 -16.30 -25.39 35.23
C GLY A 2 -15.37 -24.31 34.71
N LEU A 3 -14.49 -24.66 33.78
CA LEU A 3 -13.70 -23.69 33.03
C LEU A 3 -14.64 -22.99 32.05
N ASN A 4 -15.08 -21.78 32.41
CA ASN A 4 -15.87 -20.94 31.52
C ASN A 4 -14.95 -20.40 30.41
N TRP A 5 -15.01 -21.03 29.24
CA TRP A 5 -14.26 -20.65 28.03
C TRP A 5 -14.86 -19.40 27.39
N ASN A 6 -14.95 -18.30 28.13
CA ASN A 6 -15.35 -17.01 27.58
C ASN A 6 -14.16 -16.42 26.80
N ARG A 7 -13.83 -17.01 25.65
CA ARG A 7 -12.94 -16.37 24.68
C ARG A 7 -13.69 -15.18 24.10
N PRO A 8 -13.23 -13.93 24.30
CA PRO A 8 -13.79 -12.83 23.53
C PRO A 8 -13.59 -13.15 22.05
N ALA A 9 -14.68 -13.11 21.28
CA ALA A 9 -14.60 -13.17 19.83
C ALA A 9 -13.86 -11.91 19.37
N VAL A 10 -12.54 -12.04 19.17
CA VAL A 10 -11.76 -10.99 18.51
C VAL A 10 -12.29 -10.93 17.08
N ALA A 11 -13.09 -9.91 16.79
CA ALA A 11 -13.45 -9.60 15.41
C ALA A 11 -12.14 -9.42 14.63
N PRO A 12 -12.01 -10.00 13.41
CA PRO A 12 -10.79 -9.85 12.64
C PRO A 12 -10.58 -8.37 12.35
N VAL A 13 -9.60 -7.76 13.01
CA VAL A 13 -9.10 -6.44 12.67
C VAL A 13 -8.45 -6.56 11.31
N MET A 14 -9.04 -5.89 10.32
CA MET A 14 -8.38 -5.74 9.03
C MET A 14 -7.17 -4.81 9.22
N PRO A 15 -6.00 -5.17 8.68
CA PRO A 15 -4.82 -4.34 8.80
C PRO A 15 -5.04 -2.99 8.10
N GLU A 16 -4.46 -1.94 8.65
CA GLU A 16 -4.46 -0.63 8.02
C GLU A 16 -3.69 -0.68 6.69
N PRO A 17 -4.11 0.06 5.67
CA PRO A 17 -3.48 0.04 4.35
C PRO A 17 -1.99 0.41 4.41
N GLU A 18 -1.58 1.30 5.31
CA GLU A 18 -0.19 1.69 5.53
C GLU A 18 0.64 0.49 6.03
N GLN A 19 0.09 -0.34 6.92
CA GLN A 19 0.77 -1.52 7.43
C GLN A 19 0.96 -2.57 6.31
N VAL A 20 -0.07 -2.75 5.48
CA VAL A 20 0.01 -3.63 4.31
C VAL A 20 1.05 -3.11 3.31
N PHE A 21 1.08 -1.81 3.07
CA PHE A 21 2.04 -1.16 2.19
C PHE A 21 3.50 -1.31 2.69
N LEU A 22 3.73 -1.07 3.98
CA LEU A 22 5.06 -1.24 4.59
C LEU A 22 5.51 -2.70 4.56
N ALA A 23 4.63 -3.65 4.88
CA ALA A 23 4.94 -5.07 4.76
C ALA A 23 5.29 -5.45 3.31
N TRP A 24 4.58 -4.91 2.34
CA TRP A 24 4.90 -5.10 0.93
C TRP A 24 6.26 -4.53 0.54
N LEU A 25 6.60 -3.32 1.02
CA LEU A 25 7.90 -2.68 0.76
C LEU A 25 9.07 -3.52 1.29
N ILE A 26 8.94 -4.02 2.52
CA ILE A 26 9.97 -4.86 3.16
C ILE A 26 10.14 -6.18 2.41
N ALA A 27 9.07 -6.71 1.79
CA ALA A 27 9.10 -7.96 1.03
C ALA A 27 9.62 -7.81 -0.41
N GLN A 28 10.02 -6.61 -0.84
CA GLN A 28 10.53 -6.43 -2.21
C GLN A 28 11.91 -7.06 -2.40
N PRO A 29 12.19 -7.66 -3.56
CA PRO A 29 13.52 -8.16 -3.88
C PRO A 29 14.50 -7.00 -4.07
N GLU A 30 15.76 -7.21 -3.67
CA GLU A 30 16.83 -6.19 -3.67
C GLU A 30 17.09 -5.60 -5.07
N ASP A 31 17.04 -6.42 -6.12
CA ASP A 31 17.25 -6.00 -7.52
C ASP A 31 15.94 -5.75 -8.29
N GLY A 32 14.81 -5.68 -7.59
CA GLY A 32 13.50 -5.46 -8.21
C GLY A 32 13.31 -4.02 -8.69
N ASN A 33 12.69 -3.85 -9.87
CA ASN A 33 12.21 -2.53 -10.27
C ASN A 33 10.99 -2.13 -9.42
N LEU A 34 11.26 -1.40 -8.33
CA LEU A 34 10.27 -1.01 -7.34
C LEU A 34 9.13 -0.17 -7.94
N ARG A 35 9.42 0.66 -8.94
CA ARG A 35 8.43 1.48 -9.65
C ARG A 35 7.45 0.64 -10.44
N GLU A 36 7.96 -0.33 -11.20
CA GLU A 36 7.15 -1.29 -11.96
C GLU A 36 6.32 -2.15 -11.00
N ALA A 37 6.91 -2.61 -9.90
CA ALA A 37 6.22 -3.41 -8.90
C ALA A 37 5.07 -2.65 -8.24
N ALA A 38 5.29 -1.39 -7.84
CA ALA A 38 4.26 -0.51 -7.30
C ALA A 38 3.14 -0.24 -8.31
N SER A 39 3.50 0.08 -9.56
CA SER A 39 2.52 0.31 -10.65
C SER A 39 1.63 -0.91 -10.88
N ARG A 40 2.20 -2.12 -10.85
CA ARG A 40 1.42 -3.36 -10.98
C ARG A 40 0.44 -3.57 -9.82
N GLN A 41 0.81 -3.25 -8.58
CA GLN A 41 -0.11 -3.35 -7.44
C GLN A 41 -1.23 -2.31 -7.53
N ALA A 42 -0.92 -1.07 -7.93
CA ALA A 42 -1.92 -0.04 -8.15
C ALA A 42 -2.95 -0.44 -9.21
N SER A 43 -2.51 -1.05 -10.32
CA SER A 43 -3.40 -1.56 -11.37
C SER A 43 -4.30 -2.70 -10.87
N ARG A 44 -3.76 -3.64 -10.10
CA ARG A 44 -4.56 -4.72 -9.49
C ARG A 44 -5.65 -4.19 -8.56
N LEU A 45 -5.32 -3.19 -7.75
CA LEU A 45 -6.28 -2.58 -6.83
C LEU A 45 -7.28 -1.66 -7.53
N ALA A 46 -7.03 -1.27 -8.78
CA ALA A 46 -7.99 -0.48 -9.56
C ALA A 46 -9.26 -1.27 -9.87
N GLU A 47 -9.18 -2.60 -9.95
CA GLU A 47 -10.30 -3.50 -10.21
C GLU A 47 -11.16 -3.76 -8.96
N TYR A 48 -10.73 -3.26 -7.79
CA TYR A 48 -11.48 -3.45 -6.55
C TYR A 48 -12.79 -2.64 -6.53
N ALA A 49 -13.92 -3.35 -6.64
CA ALA A 49 -15.27 -2.78 -6.60
C ALA A 49 -15.97 -2.90 -5.23
N GLY A 50 -15.26 -3.33 -4.18
CA GLY A 50 -15.84 -3.51 -2.85
C GLY A 50 -16.09 -2.19 -2.10
N VAL A 51 -16.78 -2.31 -0.95
CA VAL A 51 -17.22 -1.17 -0.13
C VAL A 51 -16.11 -0.64 0.79
N HIS A 52 -15.10 -1.45 1.11
CA HIS A 52 -14.08 -1.05 2.07
C HIS A 52 -13.15 0.02 1.50
N PRO A 53 -12.87 1.12 2.22
CA PRO A 53 -12.00 2.19 1.71
C PRO A 53 -10.52 1.79 1.65
N GLY A 54 -10.09 0.84 2.49
CA GLY A 54 -8.68 0.42 2.62
C GLY A 54 -7.98 0.09 1.30
N PRO A 55 -8.53 -0.77 0.42
CA PRO A 55 -7.93 -1.05 -0.89
C PRO A 55 -7.76 0.18 -1.81
N ARG A 56 -8.66 1.17 -1.71
CA ARG A 56 -8.51 2.44 -2.47
C ARG A 56 -7.39 3.30 -1.91
N GLN A 57 -7.27 3.37 -0.58
CA GLN A 57 -6.16 4.07 0.08
C GLN A 57 -4.82 3.38 -0.22
N LEU A 58 -4.78 2.06 -0.15
CA LEU A 58 -3.60 1.27 -0.49
C LEU A 58 -3.17 1.48 -1.96
N ARG A 59 -4.15 1.54 -2.89
CA ARG A 59 -3.88 1.88 -4.30
C ARG A 59 -3.20 3.25 -4.42
N GLN A 60 -3.67 4.24 -3.66
CA GLN A 60 -3.11 5.59 -3.70
C GLN A 60 -1.64 5.58 -3.26
N LEU A 61 -1.31 4.90 -2.15
CA LEU A 61 0.08 4.75 -1.68
C LEU A 61 1.01 4.16 -2.76
N PHE A 62 0.53 3.17 -3.54
CA PHE A 62 1.30 2.61 -4.65
C PHE A 62 1.48 3.58 -5.82
N LEU A 63 0.49 4.40 -6.13
CA LEU A 63 0.58 5.43 -7.17
C LEU A 63 1.56 6.52 -6.79
N ASP A 64 1.50 7.00 -5.55
CA ASP A 64 2.43 8.00 -5.02
C ASP A 64 3.87 7.48 -5.07
N LEU A 65 4.12 6.25 -4.61
CA LEU A 65 5.45 5.63 -4.70
C LEU A 65 5.95 5.53 -6.15
N ALA A 66 5.11 5.10 -7.08
CA ALA A 66 5.50 4.98 -8.49
C ALA A 66 5.78 6.34 -9.15
N ALA A 67 5.06 7.38 -8.72
CA ALA A 67 5.27 8.75 -9.16
C ALA A 67 6.60 9.31 -8.62
N GLU A 68 6.88 9.16 -7.33
CA GLU A 68 8.14 9.58 -6.69
C GLU A 68 9.35 8.92 -7.37
N LEU A 69 9.26 7.61 -7.65
CA LEU A 69 10.32 6.86 -8.33
C LEU A 69 10.45 7.21 -9.84
N GLY A 70 9.41 7.79 -10.44
CA GLY A 70 9.44 8.27 -11.84
C GLY A 70 9.79 9.75 -12.01
N GLY A 71 9.78 10.51 -10.91
CA GLY A 71 9.83 11.98 -10.89
C GLY A 71 11.20 12.60 -10.62
N GLY A 72 12.28 11.82 -10.56
CA GLY A 72 13.66 12.28 -10.31
C GLY A 72 14.26 13.27 -11.32
N THR A 73 13.49 13.79 -12.29
CA THR A 73 13.94 14.79 -13.27
C THR A 73 12.94 15.95 -13.48
N ALA A 74 12.16 16.33 -12.46
CA ALA A 74 11.27 17.51 -12.54
C ALA A 74 11.41 18.52 -11.38
N ALA A 75 12.43 18.39 -10.52
CA ALA A 75 12.73 19.35 -9.46
C ALA A 75 13.97 20.23 -9.74
N GLY A 76 14.37 20.35 -11.01
CA GLY A 76 15.56 21.11 -11.45
C GLY A 76 15.28 22.24 -12.44
N ARG A 77 14.01 22.58 -12.74
CA ARG A 77 13.73 23.65 -13.72
C ARG A 77 12.46 24.43 -13.40
N ALA A 78 12.58 25.34 -12.45
CA ALA A 78 11.85 26.60 -12.43
C ALA A 78 12.55 27.58 -11.48
N MET A 79 13.63 28.22 -11.94
CA MET A 79 14.06 29.51 -11.41
C MET A 79 13.39 30.59 -12.28
N PRO A 80 12.49 31.42 -11.75
CA PRO A 80 12.10 32.65 -12.43
C PRO A 80 13.23 33.68 -12.27
N SER A 81 13.66 34.25 -13.39
CA SER A 81 14.56 35.41 -13.50
C SER A 81 14.00 36.66 -12.82
#